data_AF-A0A1H8SVU3-F1
#
_entry.id   AF-A0A1H8SVU3-F1
#
_cell.length_a   1.000
_cell.length_b   1.000
_cell.length_c   1.000
_cell.angle_alpha   90.00
_cell.angle_beta   90.00
_cell.angle_gamma   90.00
#
_symmetry.space_group_name_H-M   'P 1'
#
loop_
_entity.id
_entity.type
_entity.pdbx_description
1 polymer ?
#
loop_
_entity_poly.entity_id
_entity_poly.type
_entity_poly.pdbx_seq_one_letter_code
_entity_poly.pdbx_strand_id
1 'polypeptide(L)'
;MKGILKGMRMDQDELAKKTLTEVIRSNAKQPSNKDNPSNPTSLLDQWYALKLLDKLQSQYEKGDNLGLMRAVQVCARHRLIMPQWAAQQLIHGIDKILSFESKDWNDVLGSPFPKNTQLAANKKKEFMKFAVFQEAKNMLENDPTQPIDSGFYEKAGEKIGIGKTLSEEYCHDVEVITGGTLSQYKKILLAIARGNDLPKITITFY
;
A
#
# COMPACT_ATOMS: atom_id res chain seq x y z
N MET A 1 5.78 5.13 67.30
CA MET A 1 6.18 5.12 65.87
C MET A 1 5.47 3.98 65.15
N LYS A 2 4.35 4.25 64.47
CA LYS A 2 3.76 3.33 63.47
C LYS A 2 3.36 4.19 62.27
N GLY A 3 4.34 4.45 61.42
CA GLY A 3 4.16 5.16 60.17
C GLY A 3 4.12 4.18 59.00
N ILE A 4 3.04 4.29 58.22
CA ILE A 4 3.05 4.35 56.76
C ILE A 4 3.62 3.13 56.04
N LEU A 5 2.73 2.26 55.53
CA LEU A 5 2.81 1.66 54.20
C LEU A 5 1.38 1.32 53.73
N LYS A 6 0.58 2.35 53.40
CA LYS A 6 -0.65 2.19 52.61
C LYS A 6 -0.26 2.23 51.14
N GLY A 7 0.32 1.13 50.65
CA GLY A 7 0.71 0.96 49.25
C GLY A 7 -0.53 0.90 48.36
N MET A 8 -0.66 1.89 47.48
CA MET A 8 -1.70 1.99 46.45
C MET A 8 -1.60 0.79 45.50
N ARG A 9 -2.52 -0.16 45.63
CA ARG A 9 -2.78 -1.17 44.60
C ARG A 9 -3.64 -0.50 43.55
N MET A 10 -3.00 0.02 42.52
CA MET A 10 -3.68 0.62 41.37
C MET A 10 -4.46 -0.49 40.65
N ASP A 11 -5.76 -0.28 40.50
CA ASP A 11 -6.66 -1.22 39.85
C ASP A 11 -6.23 -1.44 38.39
N GLN A 12 -6.16 -2.69 37.94
CA GLN A 12 -5.75 -3.03 36.57
C GLN A 12 -6.69 -2.40 35.55
N ASP A 13 -7.96 -2.18 35.91
CA ASP A 13 -8.94 -1.48 35.09
C ASP A 13 -8.63 0.03 34.97
N GLU A 14 -8.10 0.66 36.01
CA GLU A 14 -7.63 2.05 35.93
C GLU A 14 -6.39 2.17 35.05
N LEU A 15 -5.46 1.21 35.14
CA LEU A 15 -4.28 1.18 34.28
C LEU A 15 -4.65 0.96 32.80
N ALA A 16 -5.64 0.09 32.53
CA ALA A 16 -6.16 -0.12 31.19
C ALA A 16 -6.86 1.13 30.64
N LYS A 17 -7.71 1.80 31.44
CA LYS A 17 -8.36 3.06 31.06
C LYS A 17 -7.37 4.17 30.78
N LYS A 18 -6.32 4.29 31.61
CA LYS A 18 -5.28 5.31 31.44
C LYS A 18 -4.45 5.08 30.18
N THR A 19 -4.09 3.82 29.92
CA THR A 19 -3.40 3.41 28.69
C THR A 19 -4.26 3.67 27.44
N LEU A 20 -5.54 3.32 27.46
CA LEU A 20 -6.48 3.61 26.36
C LEU A 20 -6.62 5.12 26.11
N THR A 21 -6.69 5.91 27.18
CA THR A 21 -6.82 7.37 27.09
C THR A 21 -5.55 8.01 26.52
N GLU A 22 -4.37 7.51 26.87
CA GLU A 22 -3.10 7.98 26.31
C GLU A 22 -2.92 7.59 24.84
N VAL A 23 -3.36 6.39 24.43
CA VAL A 23 -3.37 5.96 23.03
C VAL A 23 -4.34 6.79 22.18
N ILE A 24 -5.54 7.08 22.69
CA ILE A 24 -6.49 7.96 21.99
C ILE A 24 -5.92 9.38 21.86
N ARG A 25 -5.28 9.89 22.91
CA ARG A 25 -4.65 11.22 22.92
C ARG A 25 -3.43 11.32 22.00
N SER A 26 -2.62 10.25 21.89
CA SER A 26 -1.47 10.22 20.97
C SER A 26 -1.92 10.14 19.51
N ASN A 27 -3.00 9.41 19.22
CA ASN A 27 -3.63 9.36 17.90
C ASN A 27 -4.26 10.70 17.50
N ALA A 28 -4.82 11.46 18.45
CA ALA A 28 -5.39 12.79 18.20
C ALA A 28 -4.34 13.89 17.96
N LYS A 29 -3.08 13.69 18.38
CA LYS A 29 -1.98 14.65 18.21
C LYS A 29 -1.18 14.48 16.92
N GLN A 30 -1.46 13.46 16.11
CA GLN A 30 -0.90 13.38 14.77
C GLN A 30 -1.52 14.51 13.94
N PRO A 31 -0.73 15.47 13.42
CA PRO A 31 -1.28 16.55 12.62
C PRO A 31 -2.02 15.91 11.45
N SER A 32 -3.32 16.18 11.37
CA SER A 32 -4.15 15.72 10.27
C SER A 32 -3.64 16.43 9.02
N ASN A 33 -2.73 15.79 8.30
CA ASN A 33 -2.29 16.18 6.98
C ASN A 33 -3.44 15.88 6.01
N LYS A 34 -4.55 16.65 6.16
CA LYS A 34 -5.81 16.46 5.42
C LYS A 34 -5.65 16.81 3.95
N ASP A 35 -4.58 17.51 3.60
CA ASP A 35 -4.30 18.02 2.26
C ASP A 35 -3.14 17.30 1.57
N ASN A 36 -2.58 16.23 2.17
CA ASN A 36 -1.61 15.38 1.48
C ASN A 36 -2.33 14.24 0.75
N PRO A 37 -2.39 14.25 -0.59
CA PRO A 37 -3.01 13.18 -1.38
C PRO A 37 -2.27 11.84 -1.27
N SER A 38 -1.12 11.79 -0.61
CA SER A 38 -0.39 10.55 -0.29
C SER A 38 -0.61 10.07 1.15
N ASN A 39 -1.58 10.65 1.88
CA ASN A 39 -1.94 10.17 3.20
C ASN A 39 -2.84 8.93 3.08
N PRO A 40 -2.38 7.71 3.46
CA PRO A 40 -3.15 6.47 3.31
C PRO A 40 -4.43 6.43 4.15
N THR A 41 -4.68 7.45 4.98
CA THR A 41 -5.92 7.61 5.74
C THR A 41 -6.92 8.56 5.08
N SER A 42 -6.72 8.95 3.81
CA SER A 42 -7.75 9.71 3.08
C SER A 42 -9.02 8.86 2.92
N LEU A 43 -10.20 9.50 2.87
CA LEU A 43 -11.47 8.78 2.71
C LEU A 43 -11.53 7.98 1.40
N LEU A 44 -10.95 8.54 0.33
CA LEU A 44 -10.90 7.89 -0.97
C LEU A 44 -10.00 6.64 -0.93
N ASP A 45 -8.83 6.74 -0.31
CA ASP A 45 -7.91 5.60 -0.16
C ASP A 45 -8.52 4.50 0.73
N GLN A 46 -9.19 4.88 1.81
CA GLN A 46 -9.89 3.93 2.68
C GLN A 46 -11.03 3.22 1.95
N TRP A 47 -11.80 3.94 1.11
CA TRP A 47 -12.83 3.33 0.27
C TRP A 47 -12.24 2.34 -0.73
N TYR A 48 -11.13 2.70 -1.39
CA TYR A 48 -10.40 1.78 -2.27
C TYR A 48 -9.89 0.55 -1.56
N ALA A 49 -9.29 0.74 -0.38
CA ALA A 49 -8.80 -0.34 0.46
C ALA A 49 -9.92 -1.30 0.85
N LEU A 50 -11.12 -0.80 1.19
CA LEU A 50 -12.28 -1.66 1.47
C LEU A 50 -12.69 -2.51 0.27
N LYS A 51 -12.72 -1.95 -0.94
CA LYS A 51 -13.01 -2.72 -2.17
C LYS A 51 -11.93 -3.74 -2.50
N LEU A 52 -10.67 -3.41 -2.20
CA LEU A 52 -9.57 -4.36 -2.34
C LEU A 52 -9.71 -5.54 -1.38
N LEU A 53 -10.21 -5.33 -0.15
CA LEU A 53 -10.43 -6.42 0.81
C LEU A 53 -11.44 -7.47 0.30
N ASP A 54 -12.51 -7.05 -0.38
CA ASP A 54 -13.48 -7.97 -0.99
C ASP A 54 -12.80 -8.90 -2.03
N LYS A 55 -11.94 -8.31 -2.88
CA LYS A 55 -11.17 -9.05 -3.89
C LYS A 55 -10.16 -10.01 -3.24
N LEU A 56 -9.48 -9.57 -2.18
CA LEU A 56 -8.50 -10.39 -1.44
C LEU A 56 -9.16 -11.56 -0.73
N GLN A 57 -10.37 -11.38 -0.19
CA GLN A 57 -11.16 -12.47 0.37
C GLN A 57 -11.46 -13.53 -0.70
N SER A 58 -11.99 -13.12 -1.86
CA SER A 58 -12.26 -14.06 -2.96
C SER A 58 -11.01 -14.79 -3.47
N GLN A 59 -9.83 -14.17 -3.42
CA GLN A 59 -8.56 -14.81 -3.79
C GLN A 59 -8.15 -15.84 -2.74
N TYR A 60 -8.25 -15.48 -1.46
CA TYR A 60 -7.96 -16.38 -0.35
C TYR A 60 -8.85 -17.62 -0.36
N GLU A 61 -10.15 -17.45 -0.58
CA GLU A 61 -11.12 -18.55 -0.71
C GLU A 61 -10.82 -19.48 -1.89
N LYS A 62 -10.11 -18.99 -2.93
CA LYS A 62 -9.63 -19.78 -4.07
C LYS A 62 -8.29 -20.47 -3.81
N GLY A 63 -7.73 -20.36 -2.61
CA GLY A 63 -6.47 -20.97 -2.21
C GLY A 63 -5.23 -20.08 -2.34
N ASP A 64 -5.40 -18.79 -2.68
CA ASP A 64 -4.28 -17.83 -2.61
C ASP A 64 -4.08 -17.37 -1.16
N ASN A 65 -3.33 -18.15 -0.38
CA ASN A 65 -3.04 -17.85 1.03
C ASN A 65 -2.41 -16.46 1.22
N LEU A 66 -1.71 -15.93 0.20
CA LEU A 66 -1.12 -14.60 0.24
C LEU A 66 -2.19 -13.49 0.32
N GLY A 67 -3.42 -13.77 -0.12
CA GLY A 67 -4.58 -12.90 0.02
C GLY A 67 -4.82 -12.48 1.47
N LEU A 68 -4.63 -13.38 2.44
CA LEU A 68 -4.75 -13.09 3.86
C LEU A 68 -3.69 -12.09 4.33
N MET A 69 -2.42 -12.34 4.01
CA MET A 69 -1.33 -11.44 4.39
C MET A 69 -1.50 -10.04 3.79
N ARG A 70 -1.94 -9.96 2.54
CA ARG A 70 -2.28 -8.69 1.88
C ARG A 70 -3.45 -7.98 2.57
N ALA A 71 -4.48 -8.70 2.98
CA ALA A 71 -5.62 -8.10 3.67
C ALA A 71 -5.21 -7.48 5.01
N VAL A 72 -4.36 -8.18 5.78
CA VAL A 72 -3.79 -7.66 7.03
C VAL A 72 -2.97 -6.39 6.79
N GLN A 73 -2.12 -6.40 5.75
CA GLN A 73 -1.32 -5.23 5.37
C GLN A 73 -2.20 -4.03 4.98
N VAL A 74 -3.23 -4.25 4.16
CA VAL A 74 -4.18 -3.21 3.73
C VAL A 74 -4.87 -2.59 4.94
N CYS A 75 -5.38 -3.42 5.86
CA CYS A 75 -6.02 -2.92 7.07
C CYS A 75 -5.07 -2.07 7.92
N ALA A 76 -3.84 -2.56 8.14
CA ALA A 76 -2.83 -1.84 8.92
C ALA A 76 -2.42 -0.51 8.26
N ARG A 77 -2.20 -0.50 6.94
CA ARG A 77 -1.77 0.68 6.17
C ARG A 77 -2.82 1.79 6.19
N HIS A 78 -4.09 1.42 6.02
CA HIS A 78 -5.20 2.37 5.88
C HIS A 78 -5.93 2.64 7.21
N ARG A 79 -5.45 2.05 8.32
CA ARG A 79 -6.06 2.11 9.65
C ARG A 79 -7.51 1.63 9.67
N LEU A 80 -7.79 0.56 8.92
CA LEU A 80 -9.10 -0.07 8.87
C LEU A 80 -9.23 -1.13 9.96
N ILE A 81 -10.44 -1.33 10.44
CA ILE A 81 -10.77 -2.49 11.27
C ILE A 81 -10.64 -3.73 10.38
N MET A 82 -9.88 -4.71 10.85
CA MET A 82 -9.68 -5.97 10.13
C MET A 82 -11.01 -6.71 9.99
N PRO A 83 -11.38 -7.20 8.78
CA PRO A 83 -12.61 -7.95 8.61
C PRO A 83 -12.55 -9.28 9.36
N GLN A 84 -13.71 -9.75 9.82
CA GLN A 84 -13.81 -10.94 10.67
C GLN A 84 -13.14 -12.17 10.07
N TRP A 85 -13.31 -12.40 8.76
CA TRP A 85 -12.69 -13.53 8.08
C TRP A 85 -11.16 -13.48 8.17
N ALA A 86 -10.55 -12.31 7.93
CA ALA A 86 -9.10 -12.16 7.96
C ALA A 86 -8.56 -12.30 9.39
N ALA A 87 -9.26 -11.73 10.38
CA ALA A 87 -8.89 -11.87 11.78
C ALA A 87 -8.92 -13.33 12.24
N GLN A 88 -9.99 -14.07 11.91
CA GLN A 88 -10.12 -15.50 12.26
C GLN A 88 -9.02 -16.34 11.61
N GLN A 89 -8.75 -16.13 10.31
CA GLN A 89 -7.74 -16.91 9.61
C GLN A 89 -6.32 -16.56 10.05
N LEU A 90 -6.06 -15.30 10.39
CA LEU A 90 -4.78 -14.90 10.97
C LEU A 90 -4.55 -15.56 12.34
N ILE A 91 -5.55 -15.53 13.23
CA ILE A 91 -5.48 -16.21 14.54
C ILE A 91 -5.26 -17.70 14.37
N HIS A 92 -6.03 -18.36 13.50
CA HIS A 92 -5.88 -19.78 13.20
C HIS A 92 -4.47 -20.13 12.67
N GLY A 93 -3.92 -19.29 11.80
CA GLY A 93 -2.56 -19.43 11.30
C GLY A 93 -1.51 -19.29 12.40
N ILE A 94 -1.68 -18.32 13.31
CA ILE A 94 -0.82 -18.13 14.48
C ILE A 94 -0.91 -19.35 15.40
N ASP A 95 -2.11 -19.84 15.71
CA ASP A 95 -2.32 -20.98 16.59
C ASP A 95 -1.64 -22.23 16.06
N LYS A 96 -1.71 -22.51 14.75
CA LYS A 96 -0.99 -23.62 14.10
C LYS A 96 0.53 -23.55 14.25
N ILE A 97 1.11 -22.35 14.20
CA ILE A 97 2.55 -22.16 14.40
C ILE A 97 2.89 -22.41 15.88
N LEU A 98 2.10 -21.87 16.80
CA LEU A 98 2.32 -22.00 18.23
C LEU A 98 2.09 -23.43 18.76
N SER A 99 1.18 -24.19 18.13
CA SER A 99 0.93 -25.60 18.43
C SER A 99 1.91 -26.56 17.73
N PHE A 100 2.86 -26.04 16.95
CA PHE A 100 3.79 -26.81 16.12
C PHE A 100 3.13 -27.70 15.06
N GLU A 101 1.86 -27.44 14.71
CA GLU A 101 1.17 -28.10 13.60
C GLU A 101 1.70 -27.66 12.23
N SER A 102 2.27 -26.46 12.15
CA SER A 102 2.97 -25.96 10.97
C SER A 102 4.42 -25.62 11.30
N LYS A 103 5.32 -25.86 10.33
CA LYS A 103 6.76 -25.64 10.47
C LYS A 103 7.20 -24.25 10.01
N ASP A 104 6.40 -23.59 9.18
CA ASP A 104 6.76 -22.34 8.52
C ASP A 104 5.53 -21.44 8.37
N TRP A 105 5.72 -20.13 8.59
CA TRP A 105 4.72 -19.11 8.29
C TRP A 105 4.23 -19.15 6.84
N ASN A 106 5.06 -19.63 5.90
CA ASN A 106 4.67 -19.79 4.51
C ASN A 106 3.52 -20.81 4.31
N ASP A 107 3.39 -21.82 5.19
CA ASP A 107 2.30 -22.81 5.09
C ASP A 107 0.95 -22.19 5.46
N VAL A 108 0.95 -21.20 6.38
CA VAL A 108 -0.26 -20.58 6.93
C VAL A 108 -0.64 -19.27 6.22
N LEU A 109 0.35 -18.46 5.84
CA LEU A 109 0.14 -17.15 5.20
C LEU A 109 0.46 -17.16 3.69
N GLY A 110 0.92 -18.29 3.16
CA GLY A 110 1.42 -18.40 1.80
C GLY A 110 2.85 -17.84 1.67
N SER A 111 3.53 -18.22 0.58
CA SER A 111 4.83 -17.64 0.24
C SER A 111 4.64 -16.42 -0.67
N PRO A 112 5.15 -15.22 -0.31
CA PRO A 112 5.10 -14.06 -1.19
C PRO A 112 5.91 -14.25 -2.48
N PHE A 113 6.88 -15.15 -2.45
CA PHE A 113 7.75 -15.45 -3.58
C PHE A 113 7.68 -16.94 -3.89
N PRO A 114 7.26 -17.35 -5.10
CA PRO A 114 7.32 -18.74 -5.52
C PRO A 114 8.72 -19.33 -5.32
N LYS A 115 8.80 -20.65 -5.13
CA LYS A 115 10.08 -21.34 -5.06
C LYS A 115 10.89 -21.07 -6.33
N ASN A 116 12.20 -20.86 -6.19
CA ASN A 116 13.13 -20.45 -7.26
C ASN A 116 12.95 -19.02 -7.81
N THR A 117 12.25 -18.15 -7.07
CA THR A 117 12.22 -16.73 -7.40
C THR A 117 13.63 -16.13 -7.29
N GLN A 118 14.12 -15.52 -8.37
CA GLN A 118 15.39 -14.79 -8.35
C GLN A 118 15.20 -13.44 -7.62
N LEU A 119 15.25 -13.47 -6.28
CA LEU A 119 14.95 -12.30 -5.44
C LEU A 119 15.77 -11.06 -5.80
N ALA A 120 17.05 -11.23 -6.12
CA ALA A 120 17.91 -10.12 -6.53
C ALA A 120 17.44 -9.47 -7.85
N ALA A 121 17.07 -10.30 -8.83
CA ALA A 121 16.55 -9.84 -10.11
C ALA A 121 15.20 -9.14 -9.93
N ASN A 122 14.29 -9.72 -9.12
CA ASN A 122 12.99 -9.11 -8.84
C ASN A 122 13.11 -7.81 -8.03
N LYS A 123 14.02 -7.73 -7.06
CA LYS A 123 14.29 -6.49 -6.33
C LYS A 123 14.79 -5.40 -7.29
N LYS A 124 15.68 -5.76 -8.21
CA LYS A 124 16.16 -4.84 -9.26
C LYS A 124 15.02 -4.42 -10.18
N LYS A 125 14.15 -5.36 -10.61
CA LYS A 125 12.95 -5.09 -11.40
C LYS A 125 12.05 -4.06 -10.70
N GLU A 126 11.68 -4.32 -9.45
CA GLU A 126 10.80 -3.44 -8.68
C GLU A 126 11.38 -2.03 -8.50
N PHE A 127 12.68 -1.92 -8.19
CA PHE A 127 13.34 -0.62 -8.13
C PHE A 127 13.31 0.12 -9.48
N MET A 128 13.64 -0.58 -10.57
CA MET A 128 13.70 0.01 -11.90
C MET A 128 12.34 0.47 -12.40
N LYS A 129 11.27 -0.24 -12.06
CA LYS A 129 9.90 0.14 -12.45
C LYS A 129 9.49 1.51 -11.95
N PHE A 130 9.64 1.74 -10.65
CA PHE A 130 9.32 3.04 -10.07
C PHE A 130 10.29 4.14 -10.54
N ALA A 131 11.57 3.79 -10.73
CA ALA A 131 12.54 4.73 -11.25
C ALA A 131 12.16 5.23 -12.66
N VAL A 132 11.81 4.33 -13.60
CA VAL A 132 11.48 4.72 -14.99
C VAL A 132 10.13 5.40 -15.10
N PHE A 133 9.18 5.03 -14.23
CA PHE A 133 7.92 5.76 -14.15
C PHE A 133 8.12 7.20 -13.65
N GLN A 134 9.02 7.40 -12.66
CA GLN A 134 9.36 8.73 -12.17
C GLN A 134 10.13 9.56 -13.21
N GLU A 135 11.20 8.97 -13.81
CA GLU A 135 11.55 9.10 -15.23
C GLU A 135 10.59 9.89 -16.14
N ALA A 136 9.59 9.14 -16.57
CA ALA A 136 8.55 9.56 -17.49
C ALA A 136 7.72 10.72 -16.95
N LYS A 137 7.38 10.73 -15.65
CA LYS A 137 6.65 11.84 -15.03
C LYS A 137 7.46 13.14 -15.10
N ASN A 138 8.72 13.10 -14.71
CA ASN A 138 9.60 14.27 -14.74
C ASN A 138 9.75 14.81 -16.17
N MET A 139 9.81 13.93 -17.19
CA MET A 139 9.79 14.36 -18.59
C MET A 139 8.51 15.11 -18.96
N LEU A 140 7.33 14.60 -18.55
CA LEU A 140 6.05 15.25 -18.79
C LEU A 140 5.86 16.55 -18.00
N GLU A 141 6.43 16.65 -16.79
CA GLU A 141 6.44 17.91 -16.02
C GLU A 141 7.24 18.99 -16.74
N ASN A 142 8.35 18.62 -17.38
CA ASN A 142 9.20 19.55 -18.14
C ASN A 142 8.60 19.93 -19.50
N ASP A 143 7.99 18.98 -20.21
CA ASP A 143 7.26 19.23 -21.45
C ASP A 143 5.95 18.43 -21.49
N PRO A 144 4.83 19.03 -21.02
CA PRO A 144 3.53 18.38 -21.03
C PRO A 144 2.95 18.16 -22.43
N THR A 145 3.56 18.71 -23.50
CA THR A 145 3.07 18.55 -24.88
C THR A 145 3.66 17.31 -25.55
N GLN A 146 4.84 16.85 -25.10
CA GLN A 146 5.56 15.71 -25.66
C GLN A 146 4.67 14.46 -25.83
N PRO A 147 4.64 13.80 -27.01
CA PRO A 147 3.89 12.57 -27.21
C PRO A 147 4.41 11.44 -26.31
N ILE A 148 3.49 10.63 -25.76
CA ILE A 148 3.82 9.40 -25.03
C ILE A 148 3.82 8.27 -26.06
N ASP A 149 4.94 8.11 -26.73
CA ASP A 149 5.15 7.12 -27.77
C ASP A 149 6.37 6.22 -27.46
N SER A 150 6.78 5.41 -28.43
CA SER A 150 7.97 4.57 -28.30
C SER A 150 9.24 5.35 -27.98
N GLY A 151 9.44 6.53 -28.56
CA GLY A 151 10.62 7.35 -28.32
C GLY A 151 10.61 8.02 -26.95
N PHE A 152 9.42 8.25 -26.38
CA PHE A 152 9.27 8.71 -25.00
C PHE A 152 9.80 7.69 -23.99
N TYR A 153 9.40 6.41 -24.11
CA TYR A 153 9.85 5.36 -23.20
C TYR A 153 11.34 5.02 -23.37
N GLU A 154 11.87 5.12 -24.58
CA GLU A 154 13.30 4.96 -24.86
C GLU A 154 14.12 6.01 -24.08
N LYS A 155 13.79 7.29 -24.23
CA LYS A 155 14.45 8.40 -23.50
C LYS A 155 14.36 8.26 -21.98
N ALA A 156 13.20 7.84 -21.46
CA ALA A 156 13.02 7.60 -20.03
C ALA A 156 13.92 6.44 -19.54
N GLY A 157 14.04 5.38 -20.35
CA GLY A 157 14.87 4.21 -20.06
C GLY A 157 16.36 4.48 -20.09
N GLU A 158 16.83 5.25 -21.08
CA GLU A 158 18.24 5.58 -21.26
C GLU A 158 18.86 6.19 -20.00
N LYS A 159 18.14 7.09 -19.33
CA LYS A 159 18.59 7.71 -18.07
C LYS A 159 18.84 6.72 -16.93
N ILE A 160 18.19 5.56 -16.98
CA ILE A 160 18.24 4.52 -15.94
C ILE A 160 19.02 3.29 -16.45
N GLY A 161 19.50 3.32 -17.69
CA GLY A 161 20.25 2.23 -18.30
C GLY A 161 19.39 1.02 -18.66
N ILE A 162 18.12 1.23 -19.03
CA ILE A 162 17.23 0.18 -19.53
C ILE A 162 16.71 0.52 -20.94
N GLY A 163 16.50 -0.51 -21.76
CA GLY A 163 16.02 -0.33 -23.13
C GLY A 163 14.52 -0.03 -23.19
N LYS A 164 14.08 0.59 -24.29
CA LYS A 164 12.70 0.99 -24.58
C LYS A 164 11.64 -0.03 -24.12
N THR A 165 11.75 -1.30 -24.55
CA THR A 165 10.72 -2.32 -24.29
C THR A 165 10.50 -2.53 -22.79
N LEU A 166 11.58 -2.58 -22.01
CA LEU A 166 11.49 -2.73 -20.56
C LEU A 166 10.94 -1.46 -19.91
N SER A 167 11.32 -0.28 -20.39
CA SER A 167 10.77 0.99 -19.89
C SER A 167 9.25 1.06 -20.05
N GLU A 168 8.74 0.68 -21.22
CA GLU A 168 7.32 0.67 -21.53
C GLU A 168 6.56 -0.35 -20.66
N GLU A 169 7.06 -1.60 -20.59
CA GLU A 169 6.49 -2.63 -19.71
C GLU A 169 6.44 -2.15 -18.25
N TYR A 170 7.53 -1.57 -17.78
CA TYR A 170 7.67 -1.16 -16.39
C TYR A 170 6.79 0.02 -16.03
N CYS A 171 6.64 0.99 -16.93
CA CYS A 171 5.68 2.06 -16.76
C CYS A 171 4.26 1.49 -16.65
N HIS A 172 3.87 0.59 -17.57
CA HIS A 172 2.55 -0.02 -17.54
C HIS A 172 2.29 -0.82 -16.25
N ASP A 173 3.27 -1.59 -15.77
CA ASP A 173 3.20 -2.29 -14.49
C ASP A 173 2.88 -1.32 -13.33
N VAL A 174 3.50 -0.14 -13.30
CA VAL A 174 3.24 0.89 -12.27
C VAL A 174 1.85 1.50 -12.44
N GLU A 175 1.39 1.74 -13.66
CA GLU A 175 0.02 2.22 -13.92
C GLU A 175 -1.04 1.25 -13.39
N VAL A 176 -0.82 -0.06 -13.58
CA VAL A 176 -1.69 -1.11 -13.04
C VAL A 176 -1.67 -1.12 -11.50
N ILE A 177 -0.49 -0.94 -10.89
CA ILE A 177 -0.34 -0.94 -9.42
C ILE A 177 -0.99 0.31 -8.79
N THR A 178 -0.82 1.47 -9.42
CA THR A 178 -1.24 2.77 -8.85
C THR A 178 -2.65 3.19 -9.28
N GLY A 179 -3.19 2.59 -10.34
CA GLY A 179 -4.49 2.97 -10.92
C GLY A 179 -4.47 4.29 -11.70
N GLY A 180 -3.30 4.91 -11.89
CA GLY A 180 -3.12 6.17 -12.61
C GLY A 180 -2.18 6.02 -13.80
N THR A 181 -2.59 6.51 -14.98
CA THR A 181 -1.78 6.43 -16.21
C THR A 181 -0.97 7.70 -16.46
N LEU A 182 0.16 7.57 -17.16
CA LEU A 182 0.94 8.72 -17.64
C LEU A 182 0.10 9.63 -18.56
N SER A 183 -0.86 9.04 -19.30
CA SER A 183 -1.81 9.79 -20.12
C SER A 183 -2.78 10.64 -19.29
N GLN A 184 -3.33 10.08 -18.20
CA GLN A 184 -4.14 10.85 -17.25
C GLN A 184 -3.32 11.96 -16.61
N TYR A 185 -2.09 11.64 -16.20
CA TYR A 185 -1.16 12.59 -15.61
C TYR A 185 -0.83 13.75 -16.57
N LYS A 186 -0.50 13.45 -17.84
CA LYS A 186 -0.30 14.45 -18.90
C LYS A 186 -1.51 15.37 -19.08
N LYS A 187 -2.73 14.83 -19.08
CA LYS A 187 -3.97 15.62 -19.20
C LYS A 187 -4.13 16.61 -18.04
N ILE A 188 -3.79 16.19 -16.81
CA ILE A 188 -3.82 17.06 -15.63
C ILE A 188 -2.81 18.20 -15.81
N LEU A 189 -1.56 17.89 -16.17
CA LEU A 189 -0.52 18.90 -16.39
C LEU A 189 -0.93 19.93 -17.46
N LEU A 190 -1.51 19.48 -18.57
CA LEU A 190 -2.01 20.36 -19.63
C LEU A 190 -3.20 21.21 -19.20
N ALA A 191 -4.08 20.71 -18.32
CA ALA A 191 -5.19 21.49 -17.79
C ALA A 191 -4.68 22.60 -16.85
N ILE A 192 -3.72 22.27 -15.97
CA ILE A 192 -3.05 23.22 -15.08
C ILE A 192 -2.34 24.31 -15.87
N ALA A 193 -1.55 23.94 -16.89
CA ALA A 193 -0.82 24.90 -17.73
C ALA A 193 -1.73 25.87 -18.50
N ARG A 194 -2.99 25.48 -18.73
CA ARG A 194 -4.01 26.31 -19.41
C ARG A 194 -4.86 27.14 -18.44
N GLY A 195 -4.66 27.02 -17.13
CA GLY A 195 -5.49 27.67 -16.12
C GLY A 195 -6.93 27.15 -16.07
N ASN A 196 -7.17 25.93 -16.57
CA ASN A 196 -8.48 25.31 -16.57
C ASN A 196 -8.72 24.54 -15.27
N ASP A 197 -10.01 24.38 -14.91
CA ASP A 197 -10.41 23.45 -13.87
C ASP A 197 -9.90 22.03 -14.17
N LEU A 198 -9.49 21.32 -13.11
CA LEU A 198 -8.95 19.97 -13.22
C LEU A 198 -9.96 19.04 -13.93
N PRO A 199 -9.52 18.24 -14.91
CA PRO A 199 -10.41 17.34 -15.62
C PRO A 199 -11.04 16.35 -14.64
N LYS A 200 -12.35 16.08 -14.79
CA LYS A 200 -13.00 15.00 -14.04
C LYS A 200 -12.33 13.67 -14.42
N ILE A 201 -11.52 13.13 -13.52
CA ILE A 201 -10.85 11.84 -13.72
C ILE A 201 -11.88 10.75 -13.38
N THR A 202 -12.50 10.17 -14.40
CA THR A 202 -13.27 8.94 -14.24
C THR A 202 -12.28 7.78 -14.14
N ILE A 203 -12.15 7.19 -12.95
CA ILE A 203 -11.33 6.00 -12.74
C ILE A 203 -12.18 4.79 -13.10
N THR A 204 -11.91 4.20 -14.25
CA THR A 204 -12.58 2.97 -14.73
C THR A 204 -11.81 1.75 -14.21
N PHE A 205 -12.50 0.84 -13.52
CA PHE A 205 -11.93 -0.43 -13.07
C PHE A 205 -12.15 -1.51 -14.12
N TYR A 206 -11.07 -2.17 -14.54
CA TYR A 206 -11.08 -3.39 -15.35
C TYR A 206 -10.85 -4.63 -14.47
#